data_AF-A0A1I6P7B4-F1
#
_entry.id   AF-A0A1I6P7B4-F1
#
_cell.length_a   1.000
_cell.length_b   1.000
_cell.length_c   1.000
_cell.angle_alpha   90.00
_cell.angle_beta   90.00
_cell.angle_gamma   90.00
#
_symmetry.space_group_name_H-M   'P 1'
#
loop_
_entity.id
_entity.type
_entity.pdbx_description
1 polymer ?
#
loop_
_entity_poly.entity_id
_entity_poly.type
_entity_poly.pdbx_seq_one_letter_code
_entity_poly.pdbx_strand_id
1 'polypeptide(L)' 'MAENRSLDHLDWIRAEVEDGSDEHCFEVAAGDGDLIHIRQTDEPEKIVTTTRAKWDAFVLGVRNNEFDHFVEDSPR' A
#
# COMPACT_ATOMS: atom_id res chain seq x y z
N MET A 1 8.44 11.43 19.99
CA MET A 1 7.00 11.73 20.09
C MET A 1 6.51 11.90 18.66
N ALA A 2 5.99 10.84 18.05
CA ALA A 2 5.37 10.99 16.73
C ALA A 2 4.06 11.73 16.97
N GLU A 3 3.97 12.97 16.49
CA GLU A 3 2.73 13.72 16.49
C GLU A 3 1.69 12.86 15.77
N ASN A 4 0.60 12.52 16.47
CA ASN A 4 -0.52 11.77 15.93
C ASN A 4 -1.32 12.71 15.01
N ARG A 5 -0.72 13.13 13.89
CA ARG A 5 -1.43 13.81 12.81
C ARG A 5 -2.40 12.80 12.21
N SER A 6 -3.70 13.12 12.26
CA SER A 6 -4.72 12.35 11.54
C SER A 6 -4.31 12.31 10.06
N LEU A 7 -4.22 11.11 9.49
CA LEU A 7 -3.85 10.87 8.09
C LEU A 7 -5.08 10.89 7.17
N ASP A 8 -6.25 11.22 7.71
CA ASP A 8 -7.53 11.26 7.00
C ASP A 8 -7.60 12.41 5.98
N HIS A 9 -6.70 13.40 6.09
CA HIS A 9 -6.61 14.54 5.18
C HIS A 9 -5.79 14.25 3.91
N LEU A 10 -5.13 13.09 3.84
CA LEU A 10 -4.31 12.73 2.69
C LEU A 10 -5.19 12.33 1.50
N ASP A 11 -4.65 12.53 0.30
CA ASP A 11 -5.28 12.08 -0.95
C ASP A 11 -4.96 10.60 -1.17
N TRP A 12 -5.92 9.74 -0.82
CA TRP A 12 -5.79 8.29 -0.91
C TRP A 12 -6.18 7.80 -2.30
N ILE A 13 -5.23 7.15 -2.98
CA ILE A 13 -5.43 6.53 -4.28
C ILE A 13 -5.68 5.04 -4.06
N ARG A 14 -6.90 4.61 -4.37
CA ARG A 14 -7.32 3.21 -4.30
C ARG A 14 -6.83 2.43 -5.53
N ALA A 15 -6.33 1.21 -5.32
CA ALA A 15 -6.05 0.28 -6.39
C ALA A 15 -7.35 -0.30 -6.97
N GLU A 16 -7.47 -0.37 -8.29
CA GLU A 16 -8.63 -1.00 -8.93
C GLU A 16 -8.44 -2.52 -8.98
N VAL A 17 -9.47 -3.28 -8.59
CA VAL A 17 -9.53 -4.74 -8.73
C VAL A 17 -10.64 -5.11 -9.71
N GLU A 18 -10.41 -6.11 -10.56
CA GLU A 18 -11.29 -6.44 -11.69
C GLU A 18 -12.69 -6.92 -11.27
N ASP A 19 -12.80 -7.52 -10.08
CA ASP A 19 -14.06 -8.00 -9.49
C ASP A 19 -14.84 -6.88 -8.78
N GLY A 20 -14.27 -5.68 -8.67
CA GLY A 20 -14.88 -4.52 -8.01
C GLY A 20 -15.06 -4.69 -6.50
N SER A 21 -14.43 -5.68 -5.88
CA SER A 21 -14.53 -5.92 -4.44
C SER A 21 -13.65 -4.95 -3.65
N ASP A 22 -14.02 -4.70 -2.39
CA ASP A 22 -13.15 -4.01 -1.44
C ASP A 22 -12.21 -5.02 -0.74
N GLU A 23 -12.48 -6.32 -0.87
CA GLU A 23 -11.70 -7.39 -0.29
C GLU A 23 -10.33 -7.47 -0.99
N HIS A 24 -9.25 -7.41 -0.22
CA HIS A 24 -7.87 -7.38 -0.71
C HIS A 24 -7.47 -6.14 -1.52
N CYS A 25 -8.33 -5.12 -1.57
CA CYS A 25 -8.01 -3.83 -2.18
C CYS A 25 -7.17 -2.98 -1.22
N PHE A 26 -6.13 -2.29 -1.73
CA PHE A 26 -5.29 -1.39 -0.94
C PHE A 26 -5.34 0.05 -1.47
N GLU A 27 -4.99 0.99 -0.61
CA GLU A 27 -4.91 2.41 -0.91
C GLU A 27 -3.51 2.94 -0.58
N VAL A 28 -3.06 3.94 -1.35
CA VAL A 28 -1.75 4.58 -1.19
C VAL A 28 -1.92 6.10 -1.16
N ALA A 29 -1.22 6.77 -0.24
CA ALA A 29 -1.19 8.23 -0.17
C ALA A 29 0.24 8.76 0.01
N ALA A 30 0.52 9.91 -0.61
CA ALA A 30 1.74 10.67 -0.31
C ALA A 30 1.54 11.47 0.99
N GLY A 31 2.47 11.30 1.93
CA GLY A 31 2.46 12.01 3.21
C GLY A 31 3.38 13.23 3.23
N ASP A 32 3.62 13.76 4.42
CA ASP A 32 4.58 14.83 4.65
C ASP A 32 6.01 14.40 4.22
N GLY A 33 6.74 15.31 3.58
CA GLY A 33 8.13 15.07 3.18
C GLY A 33 8.26 13.96 2.12
N ASP A 34 9.01 12.91 2.44
CA ASP A 34 9.25 11.77 1.56
C ASP A 34 8.41 10.53 1.94
N LEU A 35 7.41 10.68 2.81
CA LEU A 35 6.62 9.56 3.28
C LEU A 35 5.59 9.08 2.26
N ILE A 36 5.40 7.76 2.25
CA ILE A 36 4.32 7.06 1.56
C ILE A 36 3.57 6.23 2.60
N HIS A 37 2.25 6.32 2.58
CA HIS A 37 1.37 5.56 3.46
C HIS A 37 0.58 4.55 2.62
N ILE A 38 0.45 3.35 3.14
CA ILE A 38 -0.24 2.21 2.49
C ILE A 38 -1.18 1.61 3.52
N ARG A 39 -2.42 1.31 3.13
CA ARG A 39 -3.40 0.62 3.98
C ARG A 39 -4.30 -0.30 3.15
N GLN A 40 -4.98 -1.22 3.82
CA GLN A 40 -6.06 -1.96 3.19
C GLN A 40 -7.35 -1.12 3.22
N THR A 41 -8.19 -1.28 2.21
CA THR A 41 -9.45 -0.52 2.08
C THR A 41 -10.44 -0.93 3.19
N ASP A 42 -10.42 -2.19 3.59
CA ASP A 42 -11.26 -2.78 4.64
C ASP A 42 -10.69 -2.64 6.06
N GLU A 43 -9.40 -2.28 6.21
CA GLU A 43 -8.73 -2.02 7.50
C GLU A 43 -7.99 -0.66 7.49
N PRO A 44 -8.70 0.48 7.35
CA PRO A 44 -8.10 1.79 7.07
C PRO A 44 -7.24 2.35 8.21
N GLU A 45 -7.36 1.81 9.42
CA GLU A 45 -6.53 2.16 10.58
C GLU A 45 -5.16 1.48 10.60
N LYS A 46 -4.95 0.41 9.81
CA LYS A 46 -3.69 -0.33 9.73
C LYS A 46 -2.79 0.24 8.64
N ILE A 47 -2.02 1.26 9.01
CA ILE A 47 -1.19 2.00 8.06
C ILE A 47 0.28 1.56 8.13
N VAL A 48 0.79 1.08 7.00
CA VAL A 48 2.23 0.91 6.78
C VAL A 48 2.79 2.24 6.26
N THR A 49 3.87 2.73 6.89
CA THR A 49 4.57 3.94 6.45
C THR A 49 5.96 3.58 5.95
N THR A 50 6.31 4.09 4.78
CA THR A 50 7.62 3.92 4.14
C THR A 50 8.10 5.25 3.56
N THR A 51 9.29 5.25 2.97
CA THR A 51 9.80 6.41 2.23
C THR A 51 9.58 6.23 0.73
N ARG A 52 9.57 7.34 -0.01
CA ARG A 52 9.45 7.36 -1.47
C ARG A 52 10.53 6.51 -2.14
N ALA A 53 11.77 6.59 -1.67
CA ALA A 53 12.87 5.77 -2.20
C ALA A 53 12.63 4.25 -2.04
N LYS A 54 12.09 3.82 -0.89
CA LYS A 54 11.74 2.41 -0.65
C LYS A 54 10.51 1.99 -1.45
N TRP A 55 9.53 2.86 -1.58
CA TRP A 55 8.36 2.64 -2.43
C TRP A 55 8.76 2.45 -3.90
N ASP A 56 9.62 3.31 -4.43
CA ASP A 56 10.10 3.21 -5.81
C ASP A 56 10.85 1.89 -6.06
N ALA A 57 11.71 1.48 -5.11
CA ALA A 57 12.39 0.19 -5.17
C ALA A 57 11.41 -1.00 -5.12
N PHE A 58 10.39 -0.94 -4.26
CA PHE A 58 9.34 -1.96 -4.17
C PHE A 58 8.56 -2.08 -5.49
N VAL A 59 8.13 -0.96 -6.08
CA VAL A 59 7.42 -0.94 -7.37
C VAL A 59 8.28 -1.55 -8.48
N LEU A 60 9.59 -1.27 -8.50
CA LEU A 60 10.51 -1.89 -9.46
C LEU A 60 10.62 -3.40 -9.26
N GLY A 61 10.68 -3.88 -8.01
CA GLY A 61 10.67 -5.32 -7.70
C GLY A 61 9.37 -6.01 -8.16
N VAL A 62 8.21 -5.42 -7.88
CA VAL A 62 6.90 -5.92 -8.35
C VAL A 62 6.87 -6.04 -9.87
N ARG A 63 7.30 -5.00 -10.59
CA ARG A 63 7.34 -5.02 -12.07
C ARG A 63 8.32 -6.04 -12.65
N ASN A 64 9.32 -6.46 -11.86
CA ASN A 64 10.30 -7.47 -12.23
C ASN A 64 9.87 -8.88 -11.80
N ASN A 65 8.61 -9.08 -11.39
CA ASN A 65 8.07 -10.35 -10.90
C ASN A 65 8.86 -10.91 -9.70
N GLU A 66 9.51 -10.03 -8.91
CA GLU A 66 10.37 -10.44 -7.78
C GLU A 66 9.56 -11.16 -6.70
N PHE A 67 8.26 -10.87 -6.61
CA PHE A 67 7.39 -11.34 -5.53
C PHE A 67 6.39 -12.45 -5.95
N ASP A 68 6.40 -12.90 -7.20
CA ASP A 68 5.40 -13.85 -7.71
C ASP A 68 5.46 -15.21 -6.98
N HIS A 69 6.65 -15.58 -6.52
CA HIS A 69 6.88 -16.80 -5.73
C HIS A 69 6.16 -16.83 -4.37
N PHE A 70 5.59 -15.71 -3.91
CA PHE A 70 4.76 -15.67 -2.69
C PHE A 70 3.32 -16.16 -2.91
N VAL A 71 2.88 -16.33 -4.17
CA VAL A 71 1.51 -16.76 -4.52
C VAL A 71 1.44 -18.28 -4.79
N GLU A 72 2.58 -18.91 -5.12
CA GLU A 72 2.63 -20.30 -5.59
C GLU A 72 2.42 -21.38 -4.51
N ASP A 73 2.42 -21.04 -3.21
CA ASP A 73 2.33 -22.02 -2.12
C ASP A 73 0.90 -22.16 -1.52
N SER A 74 -0.14 -21.73 -2.24
CA SER A 74 -1.52 -22.00 -1.86
C SER A 74 -1.99 -23.34 -2.44
N PRO A 75 -2.20 -24.41 -1.64
CA PRO A 75 -2.82 -25.62 -2.15
C PRO A 75 -4.24 -25.28 -2.61
N ARG A 76 -4.53 -25.57 -3.89
CA ARG A 76 -5.90 -25.53 -4.44
C ARG A 76 -6.83 -26.48 -3.70
#